data_AF-A0A7X7QIT3-F1
#
_entry.id   AF-A0A7X7QIT3-F1
#
_cell.length_a   1.000
_cell.length_b   1.000
_cell.length_c   1.000
_cell.angle_alpha   90.00
_cell.angle_beta   90.00
_cell.angle_gamma   90.00
#
_symmetry.space_group_name_H-M   'P 1'
#
loop_
_entity.id
_entity.type
_entity.pdbx_description
1 polymer ?
#
loop_
_entity_poly.entity_id
_entity_poly.type
_entity_poly.pdbx_seq_one_letter_code
_entity_poly.pdbx_strand_id
1 'polypeptide(L)' 'MVEAPRDLAGYKVIENKVKSVVSNVLPAVVGIRVGRASGSGVIVSEDGIVMTAGHVVAKPGQEVTFIFHDGKT' A
#
# COMPACT_ATOMS: atom_id res chain seq x y z
N MET A 1 7.98 19.26 -16.76
CA MET A 1 8.36 17.82 -16.80
C MET A 1 9.78 17.71 -16.29
N VAL A 2 10.07 16.72 -15.45
CA VAL A 2 11.45 16.41 -15.03
C VAL A 2 12.06 15.54 -16.13
N GLU A 3 13.23 15.93 -16.64
CA GLU A 3 13.94 15.16 -17.67
C GLU A 3 14.47 13.84 -17.08
N ALA A 4 14.41 12.75 -17.85
CA ALA A 4 14.92 11.46 -17.39
C ALA A 4 16.46 11.50 -17.25
N PRO A 5 17.04 10.85 -16.22
CA PRO A 5 18.49 10.72 -16.13
C PRO A 5 19.08 10.04 -17.37
N ARG A 6 20.28 10.48 -17.76
CA ARG A 6 20.99 9.94 -18.94
C ARG A 6 22.12 8.97 -18.58
N ASP A 7 22.28 8.67 -17.29
CA ASP A 7 23.33 7.80 -16.77
C ASP A 7 22.85 6.93 -15.60
N LEU A 8 23.68 5.94 -15.25
CA LEU A 8 23.39 5.01 -14.15
C LEU A 8 23.35 5.71 -12.79
N ALA A 9 24.13 6.78 -12.60
CA ALA A 9 24.18 7.50 -11.34
C ALA A 9 22.82 8.16 -11.03
N GLY A 10 22.23 8.84 -12.02
CA GLY A 10 20.91 9.45 -11.84
C GLY A 10 19.78 8.44 -11.68
N TYR A 11 19.82 7.29 -12.36
CA TYR A 11 18.83 6.22 -12.13
C TYR A 11 18.91 5.66 -10.70
N LYS A 12 20.11 5.52 -10.13
CA LYS A 12 20.29 5.12 -8.73
C LYS A 12 19.69 6.11 -7.74
N VAL A 13 19.72 7.41 -8.05
CA VAL A 13 19.06 8.43 -7.20
C VAL A 13 17.55 8.20 -7.16
N ILE A 14 16.93 7.93 -8.30
CA ILE A 14 15.49 7.63 -8.38
C ILE A 14 15.17 6.33 -7.63
N GLU A 15 15.95 5.27 -7.85
CA GLU A 15 15.79 3.99 -7.16
C GLU A 15 15.84 4.17 -5.63
N ASN A 16 16.86 4.87 -5.14
CA ASN A 16 17.02 5.13 -3.71
C ASN A 16 15.85 5.94 -3.14
N LYS A 17 15.34 6.91 -3.89
CA LYS A 17 14.15 7.67 -3.49
C LYS A 17 12.92 6.77 -3.40
N VAL A 18 12.69 5.91 -4.39
CA VAL A 18 11.57 4.95 -4.38
C VAL A 18 11.68 3.99 -3.21
N LYS A 19 12.86 3.39 -2.98
CA LYS A 19 13.11 2.49 -1.85
C LYS A 19 12.87 3.18 -0.50
N SER A 20 13.30 4.43 -0.35
CA SER A 20 13.06 5.21 0.87
C SER A 20 11.58 5.46 1.10
N VAL A 21 10.82 5.83 0.05
CA VAL A 21 9.36 6.00 0.17
C VAL A 21 8.70 4.69 0.55
N VAL A 22 9.02 3.59 -0.12
CA VAL A 22 8.48 2.25 0.19
C VAL A 22 8.75 1.90 1.64
N SER A 23 9.99 2.01 2.12
CA SER A 23 10.34 1.70 3.50
C SER A 23 9.55 2.53 4.52
N ASN A 24 9.26 3.79 4.21
CA ASN A 24 8.54 4.69 5.11
C ASN A 24 7.04 4.40 5.15
N VAL A 25 6.43 4.03 4.02
CA VAL A 25 4.96 3.88 3.91
C VAL A 25 4.47 2.46 4.09
N LEU A 26 5.34 1.46 3.93
CA LEU A 26 4.95 0.04 3.99
C LEU A 26 4.18 -0.33 5.28
N PRO A 27 4.52 0.19 6.47
CA PRO A 27 3.76 -0.10 7.69
C PRO A 27 2.29 0.34 7.67
N ALA A 28 1.94 1.33 6.85
CA ALA A 28 0.57 1.82 6.71
C ALA A 28 -0.21 1.09 5.62
N VAL A 29 0.42 0.20 4.84
CA VAL A 29 -0.24 -0.56 3.76
C VAL A 29 -0.67 -1.93 4.27
N VAL A 30 -1.89 -2.32 3.94
CA VAL A 30 -2.46 -3.62 4.30
C VAL A 30 -2.96 -4.36 3.06
N GLY A 31 -2.78 -5.69 3.05
CA GLY A 31 -3.56 -6.58 2.21
C GLY A 31 -4.99 -6.67 2.73
N ILE A 32 -5.96 -6.75 1.83
CA ILE A 32 -7.38 -6.89 2.16
C ILE A 32 -7.88 -8.19 1.56
N ARG A 33 -8.57 -9.00 2.36
CA ARG A 33 -9.32 -10.17 1.90
C ARG A 33 -10.77 -10.10 2.35
N VAL A 34 -11.67 -10.31 1.39
CA VAL A 34 -13.12 -10.30 1.60
C VAL A 34 -13.71 -11.53 0.92
N GLY A 35 -13.98 -12.58 1.69
CA GLY A 35 -14.30 -13.91 1.15
C GLY A 35 -13.22 -14.41 0.18
N ARG A 36 -13.55 -14.51 -1.11
CA ARG A 36 -12.61 -14.91 -2.18
C ARG A 36 -11.96 -13.72 -2.91
N ALA A 37 -12.41 -12.49 -2.65
CA ALA A 37 -11.83 -11.28 -3.24
C ALA A 37 -10.59 -10.81 -2.47
N SER A 38 -9.68 -10.14 -3.17
CA SER A 38 -8.46 -9.57 -2.59
C SER A 38 -8.18 -8.17 -3.13
N GLY A 39 -7.57 -7.33 -2.30
CA GLY A 39 -7.12 -5.99 -2.68
C GLY A 39 -6.09 -5.43 -1.71
N SER A 40 -5.90 -4.12 -1.74
CA SER A 40 -5.01 -3.40 -0.83
C SER A 40 -5.71 -2.21 -0.22
N GLY A 41 -5.27 -1.78 0.95
CA GLY A 41 -5.74 -0.56 1.61
C GLY A 41 -4.62 0.16 2.32
N VAL A 42 -4.96 1.34 2.83
CA VAL A 42 -4.04 2.19 3.60
C VAL A 42 -4.70 2.54 4.92
N ILE A 43 -3.98 2.38 6.02
CA ILE A 43 -4.37 2.83 7.36
C ILE A 43 -4.28 4.36 7.36
N VAL A 44 -5.40 5.02 7.64
CA VAL A 44 -5.52 6.49 7.61
C VAL A 44 -5.71 7.11 8.99
N SER A 45 -5.84 6.30 10.03
CA SER A 45 -6.01 6.75 11.42
C SER A 45 -5.45 5.72 12.41
N GLU A 46 -4.95 6.20 13.55
CA GLU A 46 -4.33 5.38 14.61
C GLU A 46 -5.34 4.44 15.30
N ASP A 47 -6.63 4.75 15.25
CA ASP A 47 -7.72 3.93 15.77
C ASP A 47 -8.13 2.77 14.81
N GLY A 48 -7.42 2.61 13.69
CA GLY A 48 -7.55 1.44 12.81
C GLY A 48 -8.48 1.64 11.61
N ILE A 49 -8.80 2.88 11.22
CA ILE A 49 -9.55 3.13 9.98
C ILE A 49 -8.67 2.83 8.75
N VAL A 50 -9.18 2.01 7.84
CA VAL A 50 -8.52 1.64 6.57
C VAL A 50 -9.32 2.16 5.37
N MET A 51 -8.65 2.84 4.44
CA MET A 51 -9.20 3.29 3.16
C MET A 51 -8.83 2.32 2.03
N THR A 52 -9.79 1.99 1.17
CA THR A 52 -9.58 1.20 -0.06
C THR A 52 -10.55 1.63 -1.17
N ALA A 53 -10.39 1.08 -2.36
CA ALA A 53 -11.31 1.32 -3.46
C ALA A 53 -12.66 0.62 -3.20
N GLY A 54 -13.77 1.28 -3.57
CA GLY A 54 -15.12 0.74 -3.33
C GLY A 54 -15.35 -0.65 -3.95
N HIS A 55 -14.72 -0.96 -5.09
CA HIS A 55 -14.85 -2.26 -5.74
C HIS A 55 -14.14 -3.41 -5.02
N VAL A 56 -13.23 -3.13 -4.08
CA VAL A 56 -12.54 -4.17 -3.28
C VAL A 56 -13.48 -4.78 -2.26
N VAL A 57 -14.29 -3.94 -1.60
CA VAL A 57 -15.25 -4.37 -0.57
C VAL A 57 -16.62 -4.68 -1.19
N ALA A 58 -16.99 -3.97 -2.26
CA ALA A 58 -18.23 -4.09 -3.04
C ALA A 58 -19.55 -3.83 -2.28
N LYS A 59 -19.78 -4.43 -1.10
CA LYS A 59 -20.99 -4.23 -0.28
C LYS A 59 -20.64 -3.94 1.19
N PRO A 60 -21.40 -3.07 1.89
CA PRO A 60 -21.23 -2.84 3.32
C PRO A 60 -21.51 -4.08 4.18
N GLY A 61 -21.00 -4.07 5.42
CA GLY A 61 -21.29 -5.10 6.43
C GLY A 61 -20.61 -6.45 6.19
N GLN A 62 -19.60 -6.50 5.34
CA GLN A 62 -18.82 -7.71 5.11
C GLN A 62 -17.71 -7.88 6.13
N GLU A 63 -17.41 -9.13 6.46
CA GLU A 63 -16.23 -9.48 7.23
C GLU A 63 -14.98 -9.30 6.36
N VAL A 64 -13.99 -8.62 6.91
CA VAL A 64 -12.73 -8.30 6.23
C VAL A 64 -11.57 -8.81 7.05
N THR A 65 -10.65 -9.53 6.41
CA THR A 65 -9.35 -9.85 7.00
C THR A 65 -8.32 -8.88 6.44
N PHE A 66 -7.67 -8.14 7.32
CA PHE A 66 -6.50 -7.34 6.97
C PHE A 66 -5.23 -8.19 7.10
N ILE A 67 -4.24 -7.93 6.26
CA ILE A 67 -2.94 -8.60 6.29
C ILE A 67 -1.89 -7.50 6.38
N PHE A 68 -1.27 -7.36 7.54
CA PHE A 68 -0.26 -6.33 7.79
C PHE A 68 1.06 -6.66 7.09
N HIS A 69 1.92 -5.65 6.94
CA HIS A 69 3.20 -5.80 6.26
C HIS A 69 4.15 -6.83 6.90
N ASP A 70 3.92 -7.20 8.17
CA ASP A 70 4.65 -8.23 8.90
C ASP A 70 4.01 -9.63 8.81
N GLY A 71 2.92 -9.76 8.05
CA GLY A 71 2.19 -11.00 7.83
C GLY A 71 1.12 -11.33 8.88
N LYS A 72 0.93 -10.49 9.90
CA LYS A 72 -0.17 -10.66 10.87
C LYS A 72 -1.53 -10.31 10.24
N THR A 73 -2.60 -10.86 10.82
CA THR A 73 -3.99 -10.62 10.42
C THR A 73 -4.86 -10.21 11.58
#